data_AF-A0A976PZW0-F1
#
_entry.id   AF-A0A976PZW0-F1
#
_cell.length_a   1.000
_cell.length_b   1.000
_cell.length_c   1.000
_cell.angle_alpha   90.00
_cell.angle_beta   90.00
_cell.angle_gamma   90.00
#
_symmetry.space_group_name_H-M   'P 1'
#
loop_
_entity.id
_entity.type
_entity.pdbx_description
1 polymer ?
#
loop_
_entity_poly.entity_id
_entity_poly.type
_entity_poly.pdbx_seq_one_letter_code
_entity_poly.pdbx_strand_id
1 'polypeptide(L)'
;FHAVLDRIEEPEVLLRQAIREMEDDLAGDEKRLKLLVNERQQLRQHDKEITQTLERIEDELDICFSSGKEDLARSLVRRKLEHERRCEQMKNRQQLNASQLSDLEQRIEENRQQLTLMQQKSEYLLDDATEQIDGDFQSNNWSLDIGVDDDDVEVAFLREQQRRKVS
;
A
#
# COMPACT_ATOMS: atom_id res chain seq x y z
N PHE A 1 -4.51 25.37 -39.03
CA PHE A 1 -4.68 23.95 -38.66
C PHE A 1 -3.47 23.55 -37.82
N HIS A 2 -3.58 23.68 -36.50
CA HIS A 2 -2.56 23.31 -35.51
C HIS A 2 -3.17 22.23 -34.62
N ALA A 3 -3.36 21.03 -35.18
CA ALA A 3 -4.05 19.94 -34.48
C ALA A 3 -3.34 18.59 -34.62
N VAL A 4 -2.10 18.58 -35.16
CA VAL A 4 -1.31 17.37 -35.37
C VAL A 4 0.00 17.40 -34.57
N LEU A 5 0.33 18.54 -33.93
CA LEU A 5 1.51 18.65 -33.06
C LEU A 5 1.21 18.45 -31.56
N ASP A 6 -0.07 18.42 -31.14
CA ASP A 6 -0.47 18.21 -29.73
C ASP A 6 -0.48 16.73 -29.29
N ARG A 7 0.10 15.81 -30.08
CA ARG A 7 0.01 14.36 -29.81
C ARG A 7 1.34 13.65 -29.62
N ILE A 8 2.43 14.42 -29.55
CA ILE A 8 3.72 13.94 -29.08
C ILE A 8 4.02 14.75 -27.84
N GLU A 9 3.31 14.49 -26.73
CA GLU A 9 3.94 14.76 -25.45
C GLU A 9 5.21 13.91 -25.42
N GLU A 10 6.35 14.57 -25.26
CA GLU A 10 7.64 13.91 -25.16
C GLU A 10 7.51 12.79 -24.11
N PRO A 11 7.95 11.56 -24.40
CA PRO A 11 7.77 10.40 -23.52
C PRO A 11 8.30 10.64 -22.10
N GLU A 12 9.27 11.54 -21.95
CA GLU A 12 9.76 12.03 -20.66
C GLU A 12 8.72 12.81 -19.85
N VAL A 13 7.94 13.68 -20.49
CA VAL A 13 6.91 14.49 -19.81
C VAL A 13 5.81 13.58 -19.27
N LEU A 14 5.36 12.61 -20.08
CA LEU A 14 4.40 11.59 -19.66
C LEU A 14 4.94 10.73 -18.50
N LEU A 15 6.22 10.34 -18.55
CA LEU A 15 6.83 9.56 -17.48
C LEU A 15 6.96 10.35 -16.18
N ARG A 16 7.38 11.62 -16.24
CA ARG A 16 7.43 12.51 -15.07
C ARG A 16 6.04 12.75 -14.48
N GLN A 17 5.02 12.90 -15.33
CA GLN A 17 3.65 13.03 -14.86
C GLN A 17 3.17 11.74 -14.17
N ALA A 18 3.43 10.57 -14.75
CA ALA A 18 3.07 9.29 -14.14
C ALA A 18 3.77 9.08 -12.79
N ILE A 19 5.06 9.42 -12.67
CA ILE A 19 5.82 9.40 -11.41
C ILE A 19 5.14 10.28 -10.37
N ARG A 20 4.77 11.51 -10.73
CA ARG A 20 4.09 12.44 -9.82
C ARG A 20 2.72 11.91 -9.37
N GLU A 21 1.93 11.35 -10.27
CA GLU A 21 0.64 10.74 -9.92
C GLU A 21 0.82 9.57 -8.95
N MET A 22 1.81 8.70 -9.17
CA MET A 22 2.14 7.61 -8.26
C MET A 22 2.63 8.10 -6.89
N GLU A 23 3.41 9.18 -6.84
CA GLU A 23 3.85 9.81 -5.59
C GLU A 23 2.67 10.38 -4.80
N ASP A 24 1.74 11.05 -5.48
CA ASP A 24 0.54 11.61 -4.86
C ASP A 24 -0.38 10.50 -4.31
N ASP A 25 -0.56 9.41 -5.07
CA ASP A 25 -1.33 8.23 -4.63
C ASP A 25 -0.68 7.56 -3.42
N LEU A 26 0.64 7.38 -3.45
CA LEU A 26 1.41 6.83 -2.33
C LEU A 26 1.26 7.69 -1.08
N ALA A 27 1.37 9.01 -1.21
CA ALA A 27 1.17 9.95 -0.10
C ALA A 27 -0.27 9.88 0.45
N GLY A 28 -1.26 9.65 -0.41
CA GLY A 28 -2.66 9.42 -0.03
C GLY A 28 -2.82 8.14 0.79
N ASP A 29 -2.27 7.03 0.32
CA ASP A 29 -2.33 5.73 0.99
C ASP A 29 -1.59 5.78 2.35
N GLU A 30 -0.42 6.43 2.43
CA GLU A 30 0.30 6.61 3.70
C GLU A 30 -0.47 7.44 4.74
N LYS A 31 -1.20 8.48 4.31
CA LYS A 31 -2.10 9.23 5.19
C LYS A 31 -3.23 8.34 5.71
N ARG A 32 -3.82 7.55 4.83
CA ARG A 32 -4.89 6.60 5.21
C ARG A 32 -4.37 5.54 6.18
N LEU A 33 -3.15 5.05 5.99
CA LEU A 33 -2.50 4.10 6.90
C LEU A 33 -2.39 4.67 8.31
N LYS A 34 -1.93 5.93 8.44
CA LYS A 34 -1.85 6.61 9.74
C LYS A 34 -3.21 6.70 10.44
N LEU A 35 -4.28 6.99 9.69
CA LEU A 35 -5.64 7.04 10.24
C LEU A 35 -6.10 5.67 10.76
N LEU A 36 -5.91 4.62 9.96
CA LEU A 36 -6.29 3.26 10.35
C LEU A 36 -5.49 2.75 11.54
N VAL A 37 -4.20 3.09 11.64
CA VAL A 37 -3.35 2.74 12.80
C VAL A 37 -3.85 3.43 14.07
N ASN A 38 -4.24 4.71 13.99
CA ASN A 38 -4.81 5.43 15.13
C ASN A 38 -6.17 4.81 15.54
N GLU A 39 -7.04 4.51 14.57
CA GLU A 39 -8.30 3.81 14.84
C GLU A 39 -8.03 2.46 15.54
N ARG A 40 -7.06 1.68 15.07
CA ARG A 40 -6.66 0.41 15.72
C ARG A 40 -6.27 0.61 17.18
N GLN A 41 -5.52 1.68 17.47
CA GLN A 41 -5.12 2.00 18.84
C GLN A 41 -6.33 2.35 19.72
N GLN A 42 -7.27 3.15 19.22
CA GLN A 42 -8.51 3.48 19.92
C GLN A 42 -9.37 2.24 20.17
N LEU A 43 -9.52 1.38 19.16
CA LEU A 43 -10.26 0.12 19.29
C LEU A 43 -9.64 -0.82 20.34
N ARG A 44 -8.30 -0.89 20.42
CA ARG A 44 -7.60 -1.67 21.45
C ARG A 44 -7.78 -1.09 22.84
N GLN A 45 -7.81 0.24 22.96
CA GLN A 45 -8.01 0.89 24.26
C GLN A 45 -9.43 0.63 24.78
N HIS A 46 -10.45 0.79 23.94
CA HIS A 46 -11.82 0.49 24.31
C HIS A 46 -12.06 -0.99 24.63
N ASP A 47 -11.40 -1.91 23.90
CA ASP A 47 -11.50 -3.34 24.20
C ASP A 47 -11.02 -3.63 25.64
N LYS A 48 -9.88 -3.08 26.04
CA LYS A 48 -9.36 -3.19 27.42
C LYS A 48 -10.35 -2.64 28.45
N GLU A 49 -10.96 -1.49 28.18
CA GLU A 49 -11.94 -0.87 29.09
C GLU A 49 -13.18 -1.75 29.28
N ILE A 50 -13.67 -2.36 28.20
CA ILE A 50 -14.83 -3.26 28.27
C ILE A 50 -14.44 -4.56 29.00
N THR A 51 -13.26 -5.13 28.73
CA THR A 51 -12.76 -6.32 29.46
C THR A 51 -12.68 -6.06 30.95
N GLN A 52 -12.08 -4.95 31.39
CA GLN A 52 -12.02 -4.57 32.81
C GLN A 52 -13.41 -4.38 33.41
N THR A 53 -14.35 -3.83 32.65
CA THR A 53 -15.75 -3.67 33.10
C THR A 53 -16.43 -5.03 33.27
N LEU A 54 -16.20 -5.97 32.36
CA LEU A 54 -16.72 -7.34 32.45
C LEU A 54 -16.16 -8.08 33.65
N GLU A 55 -14.84 -8.01 33.89
CA GLU A 55 -14.19 -8.60 35.06
C GLU A 55 -14.82 -8.09 36.37
N ARG A 56 -15.03 -6.78 36.48
CA ARG A 56 -15.70 -6.18 37.65
C ARG A 56 -17.14 -6.66 37.83
N ILE A 57 -17.87 -6.84 36.72
CA ILE A 57 -19.24 -7.38 36.77
C ILE A 57 -19.22 -8.84 37.25
N GLU A 58 -18.21 -9.63 36.85
CA GLU A 58 -18.05 -11.00 37.33
C GLU A 58 -17.79 -11.05 38.84
N ASP A 59 -16.87 -10.22 39.35
CA ASP A 59 -16.61 -10.11 40.79
C ASP A 59 -17.88 -9.69 41.57
N GLU A 60 -18.64 -8.71 41.05
CA GLU A 60 -19.90 -8.26 41.66
C GLU A 60 -20.97 -9.36 41.65
N LEU A 61 -21.02 -10.18 40.60
CA LEU A 61 -21.95 -11.31 40.48
C LEU A 61 -21.65 -12.39 41.52
N ASP A 62 -20.38 -12.73 41.73
CA ASP A 62 -19.97 -13.71 42.75
C ASP A 62 -20.42 -13.29 44.16
N ILE A 63 -20.31 -11.99 44.47
CA ILE A 63 -20.80 -11.42 45.72
C ILE A 63 -22.34 -11.49 45.79
N CYS A 64 -23.04 -11.18 44.71
CA CYS A 64 -24.51 -11.22 44.68
C CYS A 64 -25.05 -12.63 44.86
N PHE A 65 -24.44 -13.62 44.22
CA PHE A 65 -24.84 -15.03 44.36
C PHE A 65 -24.54 -15.57 45.76
N SER A 66 -23.37 -15.27 46.32
CA SER A 66 -23.05 -15.68 47.70
C SER A 66 -23.94 -15.01 48.75
N SER A 67 -24.45 -13.81 48.47
CA SER A 67 -25.36 -13.06 49.34
C SER A 67 -26.84 -13.33 49.10
N GLY A 68 -27.21 -14.20 48.15
CA GLY A 68 -28.61 -14.51 47.81
C GLY A 68 -29.41 -13.34 47.21
N LYS A 69 -28.73 -12.31 46.66
CA LYS A 69 -29.37 -11.12 46.09
C LYS A 69 -29.70 -11.33 44.61
N GLU A 70 -30.66 -12.20 44.33
CA GLU A 70 -30.99 -12.62 42.95
C GLU A 70 -31.44 -11.47 42.03
N ASP A 71 -32.24 -10.51 42.52
CA ASP A 71 -32.70 -9.39 41.69
C ASP A 71 -31.54 -8.51 41.21
N LEU A 72 -30.57 -8.26 42.10
CA LEU A 72 -29.35 -7.52 41.76
C LEU A 72 -28.50 -8.32 40.79
N ALA A 73 -28.33 -9.63 41.02
CA ALA A 73 -27.61 -10.51 40.11
C ALA A 73 -28.23 -10.52 38.71
N ARG A 74 -29.56 -10.59 38.58
CA ARG A 74 -30.26 -10.51 37.29
C ARG A 74 -29.96 -9.20 36.55
N SER A 75 -29.90 -8.09 37.28
CA SER A 75 -29.56 -6.79 36.68
C SER A 75 -28.11 -6.72 36.19
N LEU A 76 -27.18 -7.31 36.94
CA LEU A 76 -25.76 -7.42 36.58
C LEU A 76 -25.56 -8.35 35.38
N VAL A 77 -26.26 -9.49 35.32
CA VAL A 77 -26.24 -10.39 34.15
C VAL A 77 -26.73 -9.67 32.90
N ARG A 78 -27.80 -8.86 32.99
CA ARG A 78 -28.25 -8.05 31.84
C ARG A 78 -27.14 -7.11 31.37
N ARG A 79 -26.50 -6.39 32.30
CA ARG A 79 -25.38 -5.49 31.99
C ARG A 79 -24.21 -6.26 31.36
N LYS A 80 -23.86 -7.44 31.89
CA LYS A 80 -22.84 -8.33 31.32
C LYS A 80 -23.12 -8.67 29.86
N LEU A 81 -24.32 -9.14 29.56
CA LEU A 81 -24.74 -9.50 28.19
C LEU A 81 -24.67 -8.31 27.22
N GLU A 82 -25.00 -7.09 27.69
CA GLU A 82 -24.85 -5.89 26.87
C GLU A 82 -23.38 -5.59 26.56
N HIS A 83 -22.49 -5.72 27.53
CA HIS A 83 -21.04 -5.54 27.32
C HIS A 83 -20.43 -6.64 26.45
N GLU A 84 -20.85 -7.89 26.60
CA GLU A 84 -20.42 -9.01 25.75
C GLU A 84 -20.81 -8.78 24.28
N ARG A 85 -22.05 -8.36 24.02
CA ARG A 85 -22.50 -8.00 22.66
C ARG A 85 -21.69 -6.84 22.08
N ARG A 86 -21.35 -5.82 22.89
CA ARG A 86 -20.47 -4.73 22.46
C ARG A 86 -19.06 -5.24 22.15
N CYS A 87 -18.51 -6.15 22.96
CA CYS A 87 -17.22 -6.80 22.68
C CYS A 87 -17.25 -7.54 21.33
N GLU A 88 -18.31 -8.29 21.04
CA GLU A 88 -18.44 -9.01 19.78
C GLU A 88 -18.45 -8.05 18.57
N GLN A 89 -19.22 -6.96 18.65
CA GLN A 89 -19.20 -5.92 17.62
C GLN A 89 -17.83 -5.27 17.47
N MET A 90 -17.12 -5.03 18.58
CA MET A 90 -15.79 -4.43 18.56
C MET A 90 -14.76 -5.37 17.93
N LYS A 91 -14.83 -6.68 18.22
CA LYS A 91 -13.98 -7.69 17.59
C LYS A 91 -14.16 -7.72 16.07
N ASN A 92 -15.40 -7.65 15.59
CA ASN A 92 -15.68 -7.59 14.16
C ASN A 92 -15.07 -6.33 13.51
N ARG A 93 -15.17 -5.18 14.20
CA ARG A 93 -14.55 -3.93 13.74
C ARG A 93 -13.02 -3.99 13.74
N GLN A 94 -12.41 -4.60 14.76
CA GLN A 94 -10.97 -4.83 14.83
C GLN A 94 -10.49 -5.74 13.69
N GLN A 95 -11.23 -6.80 13.38
CA GLN A 95 -10.92 -7.69 12.25
C GLN A 95 -10.97 -6.95 10.91
N LEU A 96 -12.02 -6.16 10.69
CA LEU A 96 -12.16 -5.34 9.47
C LEU A 96 -11.02 -4.31 9.36
N ASN A 97 -10.69 -3.62 10.46
CA ASN A 97 -9.58 -2.67 10.47
C ASN A 97 -8.24 -3.37 10.21
N ALA A 98 -8.02 -4.57 10.75
CA ALA A 98 -6.82 -5.36 10.51
C ALA A 98 -6.69 -5.81 9.04
N SER A 99 -7.78 -6.24 8.41
CA SER A 99 -7.75 -6.58 6.97
C SER A 99 -7.46 -5.35 6.13
N GLN A 100 -8.11 -4.22 6.41
CA GLN A 100 -7.88 -2.95 5.71
C GLN A 100 -6.43 -2.46 5.85
N LEU A 101 -5.82 -2.62 7.03
CA LEU A 101 -4.41 -2.31 7.24
C LEU A 101 -3.50 -3.19 6.39
N SER A 102 -3.74 -4.51 6.40
CA SER A 102 -2.95 -5.46 5.62
C SER A 102 -3.03 -5.14 4.12
N ASP A 103 -4.24 -4.92 3.60
CA ASP A 103 -4.45 -4.60 2.19
C ASP A 103 -3.76 -3.29 1.79
N LEU A 104 -3.81 -2.29 2.67
CA LEU A 104 -3.21 -0.98 2.42
C LEU A 104 -1.68 -1.01 2.52
N GLU A 105 -1.12 -1.75 3.49
CA GLU A 105 0.32 -1.97 3.61
C GLU A 105 0.88 -2.67 2.38
N GLN A 106 0.17 -3.69 1.88
CA GLN A 106 0.54 -4.37 0.63
C GLN A 106 0.52 -3.40 -0.56
N ARG A 107 -0.55 -2.61 -0.71
CA ARG A 107 -0.66 -1.63 -1.80
C ARG A 107 0.44 -0.57 -1.75
N ILE A 108 0.78 -0.08 -0.56
CA ILE A 108 1.87 0.89 -0.38
C ILE A 108 3.20 0.29 -0.82
N GLU A 109 3.47 -0.96 -0.44
CA GLU A 109 4.70 -1.66 -0.83
C GLU A 109 4.78 -1.87 -2.35
N GLU A 110 3.69 -2.35 -2.96
CA GLU A 110 3.58 -2.50 -4.42
C GLU A 110 3.79 -1.15 -5.13
N ASN A 111 3.14 -0.08 -4.68
CA ASN A 111 3.27 1.26 -5.26
C ASN A 111 4.70 1.80 -5.13
N ARG A 112 5.38 1.57 -4.00
CA ARG A 112 6.79 1.96 -3.82
C ARG A 112 7.72 1.23 -4.78
N GLN A 113 7.49 -0.06 -4.98
CA GLN A 113 8.27 -0.84 -5.94
C GLN A 113 8.05 -0.34 -7.37
N GLN A 114 6.80 -0.10 -7.77
CA GLN A 114 6.48 0.45 -9.09
C GLN A 114 7.08 1.85 -9.30
N LEU A 115 6.98 2.72 -8.29
CA LEU A 115 7.57 4.06 -8.33
C LEU A 115 9.10 3.98 -8.52
N THR A 116 9.77 3.10 -7.78
CA THR A 116 11.23 2.90 -7.89
C THR A 116 11.61 2.45 -9.31
N LEU A 117 10.88 1.50 -9.89
CA LEU A 117 11.12 1.03 -11.26
C LEU A 117 10.92 2.14 -12.30
N MET A 118 9.90 2.99 -12.12
CA MET A 118 9.62 4.10 -13.03
C MET A 118 10.66 5.22 -12.91
N GLN A 119 11.13 5.50 -11.69
CA GLN A 119 12.23 6.42 -11.44
C GLN A 119 13.53 5.93 -12.11
N GLN A 120 13.90 4.66 -11.94
CA GLN A 120 15.06 4.06 -12.62
C GLN A 120 14.92 4.15 -14.14
N LYS A 121 13.75 3.83 -14.69
CA LYS A 121 13.49 3.96 -16.12
C LYS A 121 13.65 5.40 -16.62
N SER A 122 13.23 6.38 -15.82
CA SER A 122 13.41 7.79 -16.16
C SER A 122 14.87 8.22 -16.17
N GLU A 123 15.68 7.68 -15.24
CA GLU A 123 17.11 7.93 -15.17
C GLU A 123 17.85 7.37 -16.40
N TYR A 124 17.56 6.12 -16.77
CA TYR A 124 18.13 5.52 -17.99
C TYR A 124 17.80 6.31 -19.27
N LEU A 125 16.58 6.82 -19.41
CA LEU A 125 16.18 7.61 -20.58
C LEU A 125 16.87 8.98 -20.62
N LEU A 126 17.19 9.56 -19.47
CA LEU A 126 17.92 10.83 -19.38
C LEU A 126 19.40 10.64 -19.73
N ASP A 127 20.01 9.54 -19.26
CA ASP A 127 21.40 9.22 -19.58
C ASP A 127 21.58 8.94 -21.09
N ASP A 128 20.69 8.16 -21.71
CA ASP A 128 20.70 7.87 -23.15
C ASP A 128 20.52 9.13 -24.01
N ALA A 129 19.69 10.08 -23.57
CA ALA A 129 19.54 11.37 -24.23
C ALA A 129 20.79 12.26 -24.10
N THR A 130 21.56 12.15 -23.01
CA THR A 130 22.79 12.94 -22.83
C THR A 130 23.99 12.39 -23.60
N GLU A 131 24.10 11.07 -23.78
CA GLU A 131 25.18 10.46 -24.58
C GLU A 131 25.03 10.73 -26.09
N GLN A 132 23.81 10.98 -26.58
CA GLN A 132 23.55 11.36 -27.97
C GLN A 132 23.86 12.84 -28.28
N ILE A 133 24.06 13.71 -27.28
CA ILE A 133 24.24 15.17 -27.50
C ILE A 133 25.71 15.58 -27.69
N ASP A 134 26.68 14.77 -27.24
CA ASP A 134 28.11 15.04 -27.48
C ASP A 134 28.62 14.51 -28.84
N GLY A 135 27.74 13.86 -29.61
CA GLY A 135 28.00 13.35 -30.96
C GLY A 135 27.24 14.11 -32.05
N ASP A 136 27.86 15.18 -32.54
CA ASP A 136 27.66 15.75 -33.87
C ASP A 136 26.52 16.79 -34.07
N PHE A 137 26.97 18.04 -34.13
CA PHE A 137 26.29 19.14 -34.80
C PHE A 137 26.32 18.90 -36.31
N GLN A 138 25.44 18.05 -36.86
CA GLN A 138 24.90 18.16 -38.22
C GLN A 138 23.97 16.97 -38.56
N SER A 139 22.99 17.25 -39.41
CA SER A 139 22.25 16.28 -40.22
C SER A 139 21.03 15.60 -39.57
N ASN A 140 19.95 16.38 -39.53
CA ASN A 140 18.61 15.99 -40.01
C ASN A 140 18.58 14.70 -40.87
N ASN A 141 18.25 13.54 -40.29
CA ASN A 141 17.64 12.45 -41.05
C ASN A 141 16.83 11.51 -40.13
N TRP A 142 15.53 11.39 -40.42
CA TRP A 142 14.65 10.35 -39.91
C TRP A 142 15.02 8.99 -40.53
N SER A 143 16.18 8.45 -40.18
CA SER A 143 16.53 7.06 -40.49
C SER A 143 16.42 6.25 -39.21
N LEU A 144 15.40 5.39 -39.19
CA LEU A 144 15.20 4.31 -38.22
C LEU A 144 16.39 3.36 -38.33
N ASP A 145 17.51 3.69 -37.70
CA ASP A 145 18.66 2.80 -37.66
C ASP A 145 18.37 1.73 -36.61
N ILE A 146 17.93 0.57 -37.08
CA ILE A 146 17.85 -0.64 -36.27
C ILE A 146 19.28 -1.15 -36.16
N GLY A 147 20.13 -0.37 -35.49
CA GLY A 147 21.45 -0.77 -35.06
C GLY A 147 21.27 -1.58 -33.78
N VAL A 148 21.53 -2.88 -33.84
CA VAL A 148 21.64 -3.69 -32.63
C VAL A 148 23.02 -3.38 -32.07
N ASP A 149 23.06 -2.79 -30.88
CA ASP A 149 24.30 -2.48 -30.18
C ASP A 149 24.98 -3.77 -29.70
N ASP A 150 26.31 -3.76 -29.60
CA ASP A 150 27.10 -4.93 -29.17
C ASP A 150 26.69 -5.37 -27.76
N ASP A 151 26.27 -4.43 -26.91
CA ASP A 151 25.75 -4.68 -25.57
C ASP A 151 24.39 -5.41 -25.60
N ASP A 152 23.51 -5.06 -26.55
CA ASP A 152 22.24 -5.77 -26.76
C ASP A 152 22.48 -7.21 -27.24
N VAL A 153 23.53 -7.43 -28.05
CA VAL A 153 23.97 -8.78 -28.47
C VAL A 153 24.51 -9.58 -27.28
N GLU A 154 25.32 -8.98 -26.42
CA GLU A 154 25.91 -9.61 -25.24
C GLU A 154 24.81 -10.06 -24.25
N VAL A 155 23.82 -9.19 -24.00
CA VAL A 155 22.67 -9.49 -23.13
C VAL A 155 21.79 -10.59 -23.73
N ALA A 156 21.53 -10.55 -25.04
CA ALA A 156 20.79 -11.60 -25.74
C ALA A 156 21.54 -12.94 -25.70
N PHE A 157 22.86 -12.92 -25.86
CA PHE A 157 23.71 -14.12 -25.81
C PHE A 157 23.71 -14.77 -24.42
N LEU A 158 23.83 -13.97 -23.36
CA LEU A 158 23.78 -14.46 -21.98
C LEU A 158 22.42 -15.08 -21.64
N ARG A 159 21.33 -14.45 -22.07
CA ARG A 159 19.96 -14.99 -21.92
C ARG A 159 19.80 -16.34 -22.63
N GLU A 160 20.32 -16.47 -23.85
CA GLU A 160 20.25 -17.71 -24.62
C GLU A 160 21.13 -18.83 -24.02
N GLN A 161 22.30 -18.47 -23.46
CA GLN A 161 23.18 -19.42 -22.77
C GLN A 161 22.53 -20.00 -21.51
N GLN A 162 21.85 -19.16 -20.72
CA GLN A 162 21.14 -19.63 -19.53
C GLN A 162 19.96 -20.53 -19.89
N ARG A 163 19.21 -20.20 -20.95
CA ARG A 163 18.09 -21.03 -21.44
C ARG A 163 18.52 -22.45 -21.82
N ARG A 164 19.73 -22.61 -22.36
CA ARG A 164 20.27 -23.90 -22.81
C ARG A 164 21.04 -24.67 -21.74
N LYS A 165 21.39 -24.03 -20.61
CA LYS A 165 21.98 -24.71 -19.43
C LYS A 165 20.93 -25.31 -18.49
N VAL A 166 19.65 -24.95 -18.67
CA VAL A 166 18.51 -25.45 -17.85
C VAL A 166 17.74 -26.59 -18.57
N SER A 167 18.27 -27.09 -19.69
CA SER A 167 17.75 -28.26 -20.41
C SER A 167 18.81 -29.35 -20.55
#